data_AF-A0AA40BVR5-F1
#
_entry.id   AF-A0AA40BVR5-F1
#
_cell.length_a   1.000
_cell.length_b   1.000
_cell.length_c   1.000
_cell.angle_alpha   90.00
_cell.angle_beta   90.00
_cell.angle_gamma   90.00
#
_symmetry.space_group_name_H-M   'P 1'
#
loop_
_entity.id
_entity.type
_entity.pdbx_description
1 polymer ?
#
loop_
_entity_poly.entity_id
_entity_poly.type
_entity_poly.pdbx_seq_one_letter_code
_entity_poly.pdbx_strand_id
1 'polypeptide(L)'
;MSLQSIEAFQFSDSEQPSAVAKLRLPHPYLTTFYAVASGKTWTDNGNTPLLRVQEEAGTAQELHDCLHDDSLLFSLPKQDTADADLPPLSNNTAWARARRSPRAVFTWDESTAPTLGQLWLAIYFILTIAPDLETFRITLHGADHQHLSAALTTSMLALAHPAPTSPSTPFAETSTAAATDAEPGAGELLVLRSAFWQGAGSPFPGRAPWTPTPTASSPQPVTELFTTLFPSSRVHTRAPQRPAKPPPGSVVYSRYIPALDEHFSLLALDWRDASHVALFHTWQNDPRVAAGWKETGTLEQHTEYLRRQHDDPHTLCVLGRWNDTPFAYFEIYWAAEDAVGAHYDAGLYDRGRHSLVGDARFRGEYRVVGWWPCVIHFCFLDDARTGAVVGEPMAANATVMKYDYMFGLNVERYIDFPHKRAALVRCSRQRFFHLSPFNVGSGGRVGGISLPFPSKL
;
A
#
# COMPACT_ATOMS: atom_id res chain seq x y z
N MET A 1 22.44 -3.52 14.79
CA MET A 1 22.89 -2.81 13.57
C MET A 1 22.82 -1.34 13.89
N SER A 2 23.93 -0.60 13.81
CA SER A 2 23.86 0.85 13.90
C SER A 2 22.95 1.36 12.78
N LEU A 3 22.17 2.40 13.07
CA LEU A 3 21.33 3.15 12.13
C LEU A 3 22.19 3.92 11.10
N GLN A 4 23.19 3.27 10.51
CA GLN A 4 24.12 3.85 9.54
C GLN A 4 23.95 3.13 8.20
N SER A 5 22.85 3.46 7.54
CA SER A 5 22.71 3.55 6.07
C SER A 5 21.33 4.10 5.74
N ILE A 6 20.96 5.19 6.42
CA ILE A 6 20.00 6.13 5.88
C ILE A 6 20.86 7.08 5.03
N GLU A 7 21.18 6.72 3.79
CA GLU A 7 21.30 7.78 2.78
C GLU A 7 19.90 8.38 2.72
N ALA A 8 19.74 9.49 3.42
CA ALA A 8 18.46 10.13 3.61
C ALA A 8 17.82 10.38 2.25
N PHE A 9 16.52 10.13 2.17
CA PHE A 9 15.67 10.78 1.20
C PHE A 9 16.00 12.29 1.25
N GLN A 10 16.84 12.78 0.34
CA GLN A 10 17.11 14.20 0.19
C GLN A 10 15.95 14.76 -0.61
N PHE A 11 14.85 14.97 0.11
CA PHE A 11 13.78 15.80 -0.40
C PHE A 11 14.34 17.19 -0.66
N SER A 12 14.24 17.66 -1.90
CA SER A 12 14.49 19.05 -2.23
C SER A 12 13.36 19.53 -3.12
N ASP A 13 12.55 20.44 -2.59
CA ASP A 13 11.57 21.17 -3.36
C ASP A 13 12.10 22.60 -3.52
N SER A 14 12.33 23.02 -4.76
CA SER A 14 12.84 24.36 -5.06
C SER A 14 11.86 25.46 -4.65
N GLU A 15 10.57 25.14 -4.59
CA GLU A 15 9.50 26.07 -4.22
C GLU A 15 9.29 26.11 -2.69
N GLN A 16 9.59 25.00 -2.00
CA GLN A 16 9.49 24.86 -0.54
C GLN A 16 10.80 24.32 0.09
N PRO A 17 11.89 25.10 0.08
CA PRO A 17 13.22 24.61 0.51
C PRO A 17 13.32 24.29 2.01
N SER A 18 12.37 24.75 2.84
CA SER A 18 12.31 24.44 4.28
C SER A 18 11.52 23.17 4.60
N ALA A 19 10.86 22.55 3.61
CA ALA A 19 10.09 21.34 3.83
C ALA A 19 11.01 20.12 3.91
N VAL A 20 10.67 19.21 4.82
CA VAL A 20 11.39 17.95 5.07
C VAL A 20 10.82 16.82 4.19
N ALA A 21 9.53 16.90 3.85
CA ALA A 21 8.87 16.00 2.93
C ALA A 21 7.61 16.63 2.35
N LYS A 22 7.19 16.12 1.19
CA LYS A 22 5.92 16.44 0.52
C LYS A 22 5.08 15.17 0.39
N LEU A 23 3.79 15.33 0.62
CA LEU A 23 2.78 14.32 0.36
C LEU A 23 1.64 14.93 -0.42
N ARG A 24 1.01 14.12 -1.27
CA ARG A 24 -0.22 14.49 -1.97
C ARG A 24 -1.29 13.46 -1.69
N LEU A 25 -2.48 13.90 -1.31
CA LEU A 25 -3.60 13.02 -1.05
C LEU A 25 -3.99 12.24 -2.31
N PRO A 26 -4.61 11.07 -2.16
CA PRO A 26 -5.19 10.34 -3.27
C PRO A 26 -6.41 11.09 -3.85
N HIS A 27 -6.83 10.68 -5.05
CA HIS A 27 -8.09 11.11 -5.64
C HIS A 27 -9.26 10.91 -4.66
N PRO A 28 -10.29 11.79 -4.72
CA PRO A 28 -10.40 12.91 -5.65
C PRO A 28 -9.63 14.17 -5.19
N TYR A 29 -9.20 14.22 -3.92
CA TYR A 29 -8.75 15.46 -3.28
C TYR A 29 -7.47 16.04 -3.87
N LEU A 30 -6.46 15.20 -4.07
CA LEU A 30 -5.15 15.61 -4.61
C LEU A 30 -4.50 16.80 -3.88
N THR A 31 -4.89 17.07 -2.63
CA THR A 31 -4.33 18.14 -1.81
C THR A 31 -2.87 17.85 -1.47
N THR A 32 -2.00 18.84 -1.62
CA THR A 32 -0.59 18.73 -1.24
C THR A 32 -0.38 19.19 0.20
N PHE A 33 0.40 18.44 0.95
CA PHE A 33 0.86 18.78 2.29
C PHE A 33 2.38 18.69 2.36
N TYR A 34 2.95 19.51 3.23
CA TYR A 34 4.37 19.53 3.55
C TYR A 34 4.57 19.26 5.05
N ALA A 35 5.60 18.49 5.38
CA ALA A 35 6.12 18.46 6.75
C ALA A 35 7.22 19.50 6.85
N VAL A 36 7.03 20.51 7.71
CA VAL A 36 7.96 21.64 7.87
C VAL A 36 8.44 21.74 9.31
N ALA A 37 9.63 22.30 9.53
CA ALA A 37 10.12 22.56 10.88
C ALA A 37 9.20 23.56 11.61
N SER A 38 8.80 23.24 12.84
CA SER A 38 7.95 24.14 13.65
C SER A 38 8.75 25.23 14.38
N GLY A 39 10.09 25.09 14.44
CA GLY A 39 10.95 25.92 15.27
C GLY A 39 10.89 25.61 16.77
N LYS A 40 10.00 24.71 17.20
CA LYS A 40 9.88 24.21 18.57
C LYS A 40 10.63 22.89 18.75
N THR A 41 10.95 22.58 19.99
CA THR A 41 11.61 21.34 20.38
C THR A 41 10.94 20.70 21.59
N TRP A 42 10.98 19.37 21.65
CA TRP A 42 10.58 18.59 22.82
C TRP A 42 11.80 18.31 23.70
N THR A 43 11.68 18.44 25.03
CA THR A 43 12.85 18.46 25.95
C THR A 43 12.97 17.29 26.91
N ASP A 44 12.03 16.35 26.93
CA ASP A 44 11.98 15.25 27.91
C ASP A 44 13.21 14.32 27.88
N ASN A 45 13.85 14.12 26.72
CA ASN A 45 15.07 13.29 26.56
C ASN A 45 16.12 13.98 25.66
N GLY A 46 16.34 15.27 25.90
CA GLY A 46 17.18 16.13 25.06
C GLY A 46 16.38 16.89 24.00
N ASN A 47 17.05 17.76 23.24
CA ASN A 47 16.38 18.72 22.37
C ASN A 47 15.95 18.08 21.04
N THR A 48 14.71 17.59 20.96
CA THR A 48 14.18 16.91 19.76
C THR A 48 13.38 17.89 18.90
N PRO A 49 13.79 18.16 17.64
CA PRO A 49 13.05 19.04 16.75
C PRO A 49 11.64 18.52 16.47
N LEU A 50 10.68 19.45 16.45
CA LEU A 50 9.30 19.17 16.09
C LEU A 50 9.00 19.67 14.67
N LEU A 51 8.15 18.92 13.99
CA LEU A 51 7.59 19.23 12.68
C LEU A 51 6.11 19.57 12.84
N ARG A 52 5.56 20.30 11.88
CA ARG A 52 4.12 20.51 11.71
C ARG A 52 3.73 20.20 10.27
N VAL A 53 2.46 19.89 10.07
CA VAL A 53 1.89 19.72 8.73
C VAL A 53 1.43 21.09 8.22
N GLN A 54 1.82 21.42 6.99
CA GLN A 54 1.39 22.62 6.29
C GLN A 54 0.71 22.23 4.98
N GLU A 55 -0.51 22.72 4.75
CA GLU A 55 -1.22 22.55 3.49
C GLU A 55 -0.70 23.53 2.42
N GLU A 56 -0.61 23.06 1.17
CA GLU A 56 -0.34 23.92 0.02
C GLU A 56 -1.63 24.61 -0.45
N ALA A 57 -1.66 25.93 -0.37
CA ALA A 57 -2.83 26.72 -0.77
C ALA A 57 -3.20 26.47 -2.24
N GLY A 58 -4.50 26.28 -2.49
CA GLY A 58 -5.05 26.21 -3.86
C GLY A 58 -4.90 24.85 -4.56
N THR A 59 -4.45 23.80 -3.87
CA THR A 59 -4.29 22.46 -4.47
C THR A 59 -5.47 21.51 -4.30
N ALA A 60 -6.46 21.88 -3.48
CA ALA A 60 -7.52 20.97 -3.03
C ALA A 60 -8.81 21.09 -3.86
N GLN A 61 -9.40 19.93 -4.16
CA GLN A 61 -10.86 19.78 -4.23
C GLN A 61 -11.39 19.78 -2.77
N GLU A 62 -12.58 20.36 -2.49
CA GLU A 62 -13.10 20.50 -1.10
C GLU A 62 -12.95 19.21 -0.29
N LEU A 63 -12.08 19.24 0.72
CA LEU A 63 -11.93 18.18 1.71
C LEU A 63 -13.12 18.26 2.68
N HIS A 64 -13.70 17.11 3.02
CA HIS A 64 -14.80 17.07 3.99
C HIS A 64 -14.37 17.50 5.40
N ASP A 65 -13.12 17.19 5.79
CA ASP A 65 -12.55 17.53 7.08
C ASP A 65 -11.16 18.15 6.92
N CYS A 66 -10.79 19.08 7.81
CA CYS A 66 -9.45 19.64 7.85
C CYS A 66 -8.45 18.58 8.36
N LEU A 67 -7.45 18.24 7.54
CA LEU A 67 -6.43 17.23 7.88
C LEU A 67 -5.12 17.82 8.41
N HIS A 68 -5.01 19.15 8.48
CA HIS A 68 -3.90 19.83 9.14
C HIS A 68 -4.38 20.56 10.40
N ASP A 69 -3.45 20.78 11.32
CA ASP A 69 -3.64 21.56 12.54
C ASP A 69 -2.29 22.22 12.87
N ASP A 70 -2.28 23.55 12.96
CA ASP A 70 -1.05 24.30 13.28
C ASP A 70 -0.56 24.06 14.71
N SER A 71 -1.46 23.63 15.61
CA SER A 71 -1.14 23.30 16.99
C SER A 71 -0.56 21.89 17.14
N LEU A 72 -0.86 20.98 16.21
CA LEU A 72 -0.35 19.60 16.24
C LEU A 72 1.09 19.55 15.74
N LEU A 73 1.98 19.19 16.65
CA LEU A 73 3.39 19.03 16.39
C LEU A 73 3.81 17.57 16.57
N PHE A 74 4.73 17.10 15.75
CA PHE A 74 5.26 15.74 15.86
C PHE A 74 6.77 15.68 15.62
N SER A 75 7.46 14.73 16.27
CA SER A 75 8.87 14.46 15.99
C SER A 75 9.04 13.32 15.00
N LEU A 76 10.20 13.26 14.35
CA LEU A 76 10.62 12.00 13.72
C LEU A 76 10.97 10.96 14.81
N PRO A 77 10.72 9.66 14.57
CA PRO A 77 11.06 8.62 15.54
C PRO A 77 12.57 8.58 15.81
N LYS A 78 12.95 8.59 17.08
CA LYS A 78 14.35 8.45 17.53
C LYS A 78 14.43 7.43 18.67
N GLN A 79 15.57 6.74 18.78
CA GLN A 79 15.82 5.89 19.95
C GLN A 79 15.94 6.78 21.20
N ASP A 80 15.12 6.49 22.20
CA ASP A 80 14.99 7.25 23.45
C ASP A 80 15.66 6.55 24.65
N THR A 81 16.18 5.33 24.42
CA THR A 81 16.78 4.47 25.44
C THR A 81 18.20 4.11 25.01
N ALA A 82 19.16 4.13 25.95
CA ALA A 82 20.54 3.76 25.63
C ALA A 82 20.61 2.29 25.17
N ASP A 83 21.51 1.98 24.24
CA ASP A 83 21.63 0.62 23.67
C ASP A 83 21.89 -0.45 24.74
N ALA A 84 22.55 -0.10 25.84
CA ALA A 84 22.81 -1.00 26.97
C ALA A 84 21.55 -1.38 27.75
N ASP A 85 20.52 -0.55 27.71
CA ASP A 85 19.25 -0.73 28.43
C ASP A 85 18.14 -1.32 27.55
N LEU A 86 18.43 -1.55 26.26
CA LEU A 86 17.50 -2.18 25.34
C LEU A 86 17.46 -3.70 25.55
N PRO A 87 16.28 -4.33 25.43
CA PRO A 87 16.18 -5.78 25.46
C PRO A 87 17.07 -6.43 24.39
N PRO A 88 17.79 -7.53 24.71
CA PRO A 88 18.74 -8.14 23.79
C PRO A 88 18.08 -8.55 22.47
N LEU A 89 18.82 -8.51 21.36
CA LEU A 89 18.31 -8.84 20.02
C LEU A 89 17.76 -10.27 19.90
N SER A 90 18.22 -11.19 20.75
CA SER A 90 17.69 -12.56 20.84
C SER A 90 16.27 -12.61 21.42
N ASN A 91 15.87 -11.62 22.22
CA ASN A 91 14.54 -11.52 22.79
C ASN A 91 13.58 -10.88 21.76
N ASN A 92 12.74 -11.70 21.13
CA ASN A 92 11.80 -11.28 20.08
C ASN A 92 10.33 -11.29 20.54
N THR A 93 10.07 -11.22 21.86
CA THR A 93 8.72 -11.01 22.36
C THR A 93 8.16 -9.67 21.86
N ALA A 94 6.83 -9.54 21.86
CA ALA A 94 6.15 -8.33 21.41
C ALA A 94 6.63 -7.08 22.19
N TRP A 95 6.76 -7.19 23.52
CA TRP A 95 7.31 -6.13 24.37
C TRP A 95 8.75 -5.77 23.98
N ALA A 96 9.63 -6.76 23.80
CA ALA A 96 11.03 -6.50 23.51
C ALA A 96 11.22 -5.81 22.15
N ARG A 97 10.44 -6.22 21.13
CA ARG A 97 10.42 -5.56 19.81
C ARG A 97 9.85 -4.14 19.89
N ALA A 98 8.76 -3.95 20.64
CA ALA A 98 8.17 -2.63 20.86
C ALA A 98 9.15 -1.69 21.55
N ARG A 99 9.81 -2.15 22.63
CA ARG A 99 10.77 -1.35 23.38
C ARG A 99 12.00 -0.94 22.56
N ARG A 100 12.47 -1.82 21.66
CA ARG A 100 13.55 -1.49 20.71
C ARG A 100 13.12 -0.55 19.60
N SER A 101 11.82 -0.40 19.34
CA SER A 101 11.33 0.49 18.29
C SER A 101 11.57 1.96 18.70
N PRO A 102 11.96 2.83 17.76
CA PRO A 102 12.16 4.25 18.04
C PRO A 102 10.84 4.92 18.42
N ARG A 103 10.92 6.03 19.15
CA ARG A 103 9.76 6.78 19.65
C ARG A 103 9.64 8.13 18.93
N ALA A 104 8.43 8.45 18.48
CA ALA A 104 8.03 9.80 18.09
C ALA A 104 7.14 10.42 19.18
N VAL A 105 7.19 11.73 19.30
CA VAL A 105 6.34 12.51 20.22
C VAL A 105 5.33 13.28 19.40
N PHE A 106 4.08 13.29 19.84
CA PHE A 106 3.00 14.10 19.29
C PHE A 106 2.50 15.02 20.41
N THR A 107 2.44 16.32 20.15
CA THR A 107 2.06 17.30 21.16
C THR A 107 1.21 18.43 20.59
N TRP A 108 0.28 18.94 21.39
CA TRP A 108 -0.54 20.11 21.06
C TRP A 108 -0.85 20.91 22.34
N ASP A 109 -0.88 22.23 22.21
CA ASP A 109 -1.02 23.18 23.34
C ASP A 109 -2.48 23.66 23.53
N GLU A 110 -3.38 23.36 22.57
CA GLU A 110 -4.75 23.89 22.55
C GLU A 110 -5.75 23.09 23.41
N SER A 111 -6.85 23.73 23.80
CA SER A 111 -7.95 23.11 24.56
C SER A 111 -8.70 22.03 23.77
N THR A 112 -8.55 22.04 22.44
CA THR A 112 -9.20 21.11 21.53
C THR A 112 -8.18 20.09 21.04
N ALA A 113 -8.50 18.81 21.17
CA ALA A 113 -7.65 17.74 20.70
C ALA A 113 -7.70 17.62 19.16
N PRO A 114 -6.58 17.29 18.50
CA PRO A 114 -6.55 17.03 17.08
C PRO A 114 -7.42 15.81 16.72
N THR A 115 -7.83 15.71 15.47
CA THR A 115 -8.60 14.56 14.97
C THR A 115 -7.72 13.36 14.69
N LEU A 116 -8.33 12.16 14.61
CA LEU A 116 -7.64 10.96 14.13
C LEU A 116 -7.05 11.15 12.72
N GLY A 117 -7.72 11.92 11.87
CA GLY A 117 -7.24 12.22 10.52
C GLY A 117 -5.96 13.06 10.48
N GLN A 118 -5.85 14.05 11.37
CA GLN A 118 -4.64 14.86 11.53
C GLN A 118 -3.46 14.00 12.06
N LEU A 119 -3.71 13.12 13.04
CA LEU A 119 -2.73 12.14 13.51
C LEU A 119 -2.31 11.17 12.39
N TRP A 120 -3.26 10.67 11.60
CA TRP A 120 -3.01 9.77 10.48
C TRP A 120 -2.10 10.43 9.43
N LEU A 121 -2.30 11.72 9.12
CA LEU A 121 -1.46 12.43 8.16
C LEU A 121 -0.02 12.63 8.66
N ALA A 122 0.16 12.97 9.95
CA ALA A 122 1.48 13.03 10.57
C ALA A 122 2.19 11.66 10.59
N ILE A 123 1.45 10.57 10.88
CA ILE A 123 1.97 9.19 10.75
C ILE A 123 2.36 8.88 9.30
N TYR A 124 1.58 9.33 8.32
CA TYR A 124 1.91 9.15 6.90
C TYR A 124 3.22 9.86 6.54
N PHE A 125 3.46 11.08 7.04
CA PHE A 125 4.75 11.74 6.88
C PHE A 125 5.90 10.94 7.50
N ILE A 126 5.74 10.44 8.73
CA ILE A 126 6.75 9.60 9.38
C ILE A 126 7.05 8.36 8.54
N LEU A 127 6.03 7.64 8.06
CA LEU A 127 6.21 6.44 7.23
C LEU A 127 6.76 6.73 5.83
N THR A 128 6.70 7.98 5.39
CA THR A 128 7.29 8.44 4.13
C THR A 128 8.76 8.82 4.30
N ILE A 129 9.09 9.48 5.40
CA ILE A 129 10.46 9.91 5.74
C ILE A 129 11.30 8.75 6.25
N ALA A 130 10.70 7.86 7.05
CA ALA A 130 11.34 6.70 7.66
C ALA A 130 10.60 5.39 7.27
N PRO A 131 10.57 5.05 5.98
CA PRO A 131 9.80 3.92 5.45
C PRO A 131 10.29 2.54 5.90
N ASP A 132 11.50 2.47 6.45
CA ASP A 132 12.13 1.23 6.93
C ASP A 132 11.61 0.81 8.31
N LEU A 133 10.90 1.69 9.01
CA LEU A 133 10.29 1.38 10.29
C LEU A 133 9.12 0.42 10.08
N GLU A 134 9.29 -0.84 10.48
CA GLU A 134 8.17 -1.78 10.59
C GLU A 134 7.16 -1.29 11.63
N THR A 135 7.67 -0.78 12.75
CA THR A 135 6.93 -0.23 13.87
C THR A 135 7.68 0.95 14.47
N PHE A 136 6.95 1.88 15.07
CA PHE A 136 7.51 2.93 15.92
C PHE A 136 6.54 3.25 17.05
N ARG A 137 7.08 3.68 18.19
CA ARG A 137 6.30 4.08 19.35
C ARG A 137 5.87 5.53 19.21
N ILE A 138 4.71 5.87 19.76
CA ILE A 138 4.25 7.25 19.89
C ILE A 138 3.82 7.54 21.33
N THR A 139 4.07 8.77 21.77
CA THR A 139 3.47 9.36 22.97
C THR A 139 2.66 10.58 22.59
N LEU A 140 1.51 10.74 23.22
CA LEU A 140 0.58 11.82 22.97
C LEU A 140 0.56 12.77 24.17
N HIS A 141 0.74 14.07 23.93
CA HIS A 141 0.80 15.11 24.97
C HIS A 141 -0.14 16.26 24.61
N GLY A 142 -1.16 16.48 25.43
CA GLY A 142 -2.13 17.55 25.21
C GLY A 142 -3.48 17.21 25.82
N ALA A 143 -4.42 18.15 25.75
CA ALA A 143 -5.77 17.94 26.25
C ALA A 143 -6.43 16.75 25.54
N ASP A 144 -7.13 15.90 26.30
CA ASP A 144 -7.90 14.73 25.80
C ASP A 144 -7.08 13.69 25.02
N HIS A 145 -5.78 13.59 25.28
CA HIS A 145 -4.90 12.59 24.64
C HIS A 145 -5.37 11.13 24.85
N GLN A 146 -6.09 10.83 25.94
CA GLN A 146 -6.65 9.51 26.22
C GLN A 146 -7.72 9.09 25.19
N HIS A 147 -8.58 10.03 24.77
CA HIS A 147 -9.56 9.78 23.73
C HIS A 147 -8.89 9.45 22.38
N LEU A 148 -7.82 10.16 22.05
CA LEU A 148 -7.05 9.90 20.83
C LEU A 148 -6.30 8.57 20.87
N SER A 149 -5.76 8.18 22.03
CA SER A 149 -5.23 6.83 22.22
C SER A 149 -6.29 5.75 21.97
N ALA A 150 -7.52 5.96 22.46
CA ALA A 150 -8.63 5.06 22.19
C ALA A 150 -9.02 5.03 20.70
N ALA A 151 -9.02 6.17 20.01
CA ALA A 151 -9.30 6.24 18.58
C ALA A 151 -8.23 5.53 17.72
N LEU A 152 -6.95 5.71 18.04
CA LEU A 152 -5.84 5.04 17.36
C LEU A 152 -5.87 3.51 17.56
N THR A 153 -6.21 3.06 18.76
CA THR A 153 -6.32 1.62 19.06
C THR A 153 -7.58 0.99 18.46
N THR A 154 -8.73 1.66 18.53
CA THR A 154 -10.00 1.20 17.94
C THR A 154 -9.91 1.11 16.40
N SER A 155 -9.20 2.05 15.77
CA SER A 155 -8.96 2.03 14.33
C SER A 155 -7.88 1.03 13.89
N MET A 156 -7.24 0.34 14.85
CA MET A 156 -6.14 -0.60 14.64
C MET A 156 -4.88 0.02 14.01
N LEU A 157 -4.79 1.35 13.94
CA LEU A 157 -3.61 2.04 13.42
C LEU A 157 -2.42 1.91 14.38
N ALA A 158 -2.72 1.88 15.69
CA ALA A 158 -1.75 1.61 16.73
C ALA A 158 -2.27 0.56 17.71
N LEU A 159 -1.35 -0.08 18.43
CA LEU A 159 -1.65 -0.94 19.57
C LEU A 159 -1.23 -0.24 20.86
N ALA A 160 -1.80 -0.63 22.00
CA ALA A 160 -1.17 -0.32 23.28
C ALA A 160 0.23 -0.97 23.33
N HIS A 161 1.21 -0.31 23.96
CA HIS A 161 2.52 -0.92 24.15
C HIS A 161 2.35 -2.26 24.89
N PRO A 162 2.85 -3.40 24.35
CA PRO A 162 2.73 -4.69 25.01
C PRO A 162 3.41 -4.67 26.38
N ALA A 163 2.92 -5.42 27.37
CA ALA A 163 3.56 -5.53 28.68
C ALA A 163 4.70 -6.60 28.68
N PRO A 164 5.70 -6.48 29.57
CA PRO A 164 6.73 -7.50 29.72
C PRO A 164 6.13 -8.85 30.12
N THR A 165 6.62 -9.95 29.55
CA THR A 165 6.20 -11.28 29.97
C THR A 165 6.79 -11.64 31.32
N SER A 166 5.94 -11.91 32.30
CA SER A 166 6.38 -12.51 33.56
C SER A 166 6.54 -14.04 33.39
N PRO A 167 7.59 -14.66 33.93
CA PRO A 167 7.75 -16.12 33.95
C PRO A 167 6.56 -16.86 34.59
N SER A 168 5.78 -16.18 35.44
CA SER A 168 4.60 -16.75 36.11
C SER A 168 3.31 -16.68 35.29
N THR A 169 3.28 -15.93 34.18
CA THR A 169 2.09 -15.74 33.32
C THR A 169 2.47 -15.78 31.83
N PRO A 170 2.86 -16.96 31.30
CA PRO A 170 3.40 -17.10 29.94
C PRO A 170 2.42 -16.73 28.80
N PHE A 171 1.11 -16.67 29.05
CA PHE A 171 0.10 -16.28 28.06
C PHE A 171 -0.27 -14.78 28.07
N ALA A 172 0.33 -13.98 28.95
CA ALA A 172 0.10 -12.53 29.01
C ALA A 172 0.52 -11.80 27.72
N GLU A 173 1.33 -12.44 26.84
CA GLU A 173 1.70 -11.91 25.51
C GLU A 173 0.49 -11.63 24.60
N THR A 174 -0.64 -12.29 24.84
CA THR A 174 -1.89 -12.09 24.08
C THR A 174 -2.85 -11.10 24.72
N SER A 175 -2.51 -10.60 25.92
CA SER A 175 -3.29 -9.56 26.56
C SER A 175 -2.99 -8.23 25.88
N THR A 176 -4.01 -7.63 25.28
CA THR A 176 -4.03 -6.21 24.92
C THR A 176 -4.00 -5.29 26.15
N ALA A 177 -3.78 -5.83 27.36
CA ALA A 177 -3.58 -5.03 28.55
C ALA A 177 -2.37 -4.11 28.34
N ALA A 178 -2.66 -2.81 28.34
CA ALA A 178 -1.65 -1.78 28.36
C ALA A 178 -0.68 -2.01 29.53
N ALA A 179 0.60 -1.65 29.34
CA ALA A 179 1.53 -1.51 30.45
C ALA A 179 0.88 -0.66 31.55
N THR A 180 0.87 -1.17 32.79
CA THR A 180 0.35 -0.44 33.95
C THR A 180 1.23 0.78 34.24
N ASP A 181 0.70 1.81 34.91
CA ASP A 181 1.38 3.11 35.11
C ASP A 181 2.80 3.04 35.73
N ALA A 182 3.17 1.91 36.35
CA ALA A 182 4.48 1.69 36.95
C ALA A 182 5.51 1.04 36.00
N GLU A 183 5.10 0.56 34.81
CA GLU A 183 5.94 -0.24 33.91
C GLU A 183 6.53 0.61 32.76
N PRO A 184 7.75 0.29 32.28
CA PRO A 184 8.35 0.96 31.13
C PRO A 184 7.46 0.81 29.88
N GLY A 185 6.98 1.94 29.35
CA GLY A 185 6.07 2.00 28.19
C GLY A 185 4.61 2.30 28.51
N ALA A 186 4.27 2.58 29.78
CA ALA A 186 2.95 3.04 30.17
C ALA A 186 2.52 4.29 29.39
N GLY A 187 1.31 4.27 28.81
CA GLY A 187 0.79 5.36 27.99
C GLY A 187 1.39 5.48 26.58
N GLU A 188 2.34 4.63 26.20
CA GLU A 188 2.88 4.59 24.83
C GLU A 188 2.01 3.72 23.92
N LEU A 189 1.92 4.10 22.65
CA LEU A 189 1.28 3.31 21.60
C LEU A 189 2.30 2.84 20.58
N LEU A 190 2.07 1.70 19.97
CA LEU A 190 2.90 1.12 18.92
C LEU A 190 2.18 1.23 17.57
N VAL A 191 2.64 2.12 16.70
CA VAL A 191 2.13 2.26 15.33
C VAL A 191 2.67 1.13 14.46
N LEU A 192 1.79 0.51 13.68
CA LEU A 192 2.14 -0.60 12.79
C LEU A 192 2.11 -0.13 11.33
N ARG A 193 3.26 -0.14 10.63
CA ARG A 193 3.33 0.21 9.21
C ARG A 193 2.41 -0.67 8.35
N SER A 194 2.33 -1.96 8.69
CA SER A 194 1.47 -2.93 8.00
C SER A 194 -0.03 -2.63 8.17
N ALA A 195 -0.46 -2.07 9.30
CA ALA A 195 -1.85 -1.68 9.51
C ALA A 195 -2.18 -0.40 8.75
N PHE A 196 -1.28 0.59 8.79
CA PHE A 196 -1.41 1.84 8.04
C PHE A 196 -1.66 1.58 6.56
N TRP A 197 -0.79 0.77 5.92
CA TRP A 197 -0.94 0.45 4.50
C TRP A 197 -2.16 -0.42 4.18
N GLN A 198 -2.81 -1.05 5.17
CA GLN A 198 -4.11 -1.70 4.97
C GLN A 198 -5.31 -0.74 5.04
N GLY A 199 -5.07 0.54 5.36
CA GLY A 199 -6.10 1.57 5.50
C GLY A 199 -6.57 1.80 6.93
N ALA A 200 -5.87 1.28 7.95
CA ALA A 200 -6.20 1.54 9.35
C ALA A 200 -6.13 3.05 9.65
N GLY A 201 -7.10 3.53 10.43
CA GLY A 201 -7.22 4.96 10.78
C GLY A 201 -7.52 5.89 9.60
N SER A 202 -8.00 5.37 8.46
CA SER A 202 -8.36 6.18 7.28
C SER A 202 -9.20 7.40 7.67
N PRO A 203 -8.81 8.62 7.27
CA PRO A 203 -9.62 9.82 7.48
C PRO A 203 -10.83 9.89 6.54
N PHE A 204 -10.97 8.94 5.62
CA PHE A 204 -12.03 8.93 4.62
C PHE A 204 -13.08 7.89 4.97
N PRO A 205 -14.30 8.31 5.36
CA PRO A 205 -15.36 7.40 5.73
C PRO A 205 -15.67 6.38 4.63
N GLY A 206 -15.79 5.10 5.02
CA GLY A 206 -16.26 4.03 4.13
C GLY A 206 -15.30 3.59 3.03
N ARG A 207 -14.01 3.96 3.09
CA ARG A 207 -13.01 3.48 2.12
C ARG A 207 -11.58 3.49 2.66
N ALA A 208 -10.73 2.64 2.09
CA ALA A 208 -9.29 2.77 2.28
C ALA A 208 -8.80 4.06 1.60
N PRO A 209 -7.73 4.72 2.11
CA PRO A 209 -7.30 6.01 1.58
C PRO A 209 -7.02 5.99 0.08
N TRP A 210 -6.38 4.93 -0.41
CA TRP A 210 -5.92 4.83 -1.79
C TRP A 210 -6.97 4.35 -2.78
N THR A 211 -8.18 4.00 -2.34
CA THR A 211 -9.29 3.56 -3.20
C THR A 211 -10.36 4.64 -3.23
N PRO A 212 -10.44 5.48 -4.29
CA PRO A 212 -11.38 6.61 -4.32
C PRO A 212 -12.84 6.16 -4.38
N THR A 213 -13.12 5.03 -5.00
CA THR A 213 -14.46 4.45 -4.98
C THR A 213 -14.73 3.84 -3.60
N PRO A 214 -15.87 4.15 -2.96
CA PRO A 214 -16.25 3.49 -1.71
C PRO A 214 -16.23 1.98 -1.87
N THR A 215 -15.51 1.29 -0.98
CA THR A 215 -15.71 -0.14 -0.81
C THR A 215 -16.97 -0.31 0.02
N ALA A 216 -17.79 -1.32 -0.28
CA ALA A 216 -19.05 -1.44 0.45
C ALA A 216 -18.76 -1.68 1.95
N SER A 217 -19.15 -0.70 2.76
CA SER A 217 -18.84 -0.54 4.19
C SER A 217 -19.55 -1.54 5.10
N SER A 218 -20.30 -2.48 4.52
CA SER A 218 -21.08 -3.51 5.18
C SER A 218 -20.47 -4.89 4.91
N PRO A 219 -20.71 -5.88 5.78
CA PRO A 219 -20.33 -7.26 5.48
C PRO A 219 -20.88 -7.66 4.11
N GLN A 220 -19.96 -8.01 3.21
CA GLN A 220 -20.34 -8.48 1.87
C GLN A 220 -21.08 -9.81 2.02
N PRO A 221 -22.31 -9.95 1.47
CA PRO A 221 -22.99 -11.23 1.49
C PRO A 221 -22.15 -12.27 0.75
N VAL A 222 -21.99 -13.45 1.35
CA VAL A 222 -21.34 -14.60 0.69
C VAL A 222 -22.45 -15.40 0.02
N THR A 223 -22.79 -15.02 -1.20
CA THR A 223 -23.73 -15.74 -2.06
C THR A 223 -22.92 -16.53 -3.09
N GLU A 224 -23.13 -17.83 -3.19
CA GLU A 224 -22.50 -18.68 -4.21
C GLU A 224 -23.34 -18.69 -5.50
N LEU A 225 -22.68 -18.55 -6.64
CA LEU A 225 -23.24 -18.78 -7.97
C LEU A 225 -22.80 -20.17 -8.45
N PHE A 226 -23.73 -20.89 -9.07
CA PHE A 226 -23.45 -22.20 -9.68
C PHE A 226 -23.40 -22.06 -11.19
N THR A 227 -22.29 -22.49 -11.78
CA THR A 227 -22.15 -22.59 -13.24
C THR A 227 -22.22 -24.05 -13.64
N THR A 228 -23.13 -24.38 -14.56
CA THR A 228 -23.29 -25.74 -15.09
C THR A 228 -23.33 -25.73 -16.60
N LEU A 229 -22.54 -26.59 -17.25
CA LEU A 229 -22.54 -26.77 -18.72
C LEU A 229 -23.17 -28.11 -19.15
N PHE A 230 -23.93 -28.74 -18.26
CA PHE A 230 -24.60 -30.01 -18.51
C PHE A 230 -25.83 -29.82 -19.43
N PRO A 231 -26.07 -30.70 -20.42
CA PRO A 231 -25.38 -31.97 -20.70
C PRO A 231 -24.20 -31.85 -21.67
N SER A 232 -23.92 -30.68 -22.24
CA SER A 232 -22.85 -30.49 -23.25
C SER A 232 -21.46 -30.85 -22.71
N SER A 233 -21.21 -30.55 -21.44
CA SER A 233 -20.03 -30.99 -20.70
C SER A 233 -20.40 -31.18 -19.22
N ARG A 234 -19.80 -32.16 -18.54
CA ARG A 234 -20.03 -32.42 -17.10
C ARG A 234 -19.21 -31.47 -16.24
N VAL A 235 -19.43 -30.17 -16.41
CA VAL A 235 -18.80 -29.11 -15.62
C VAL A 235 -19.85 -28.55 -14.66
N HIS A 236 -19.53 -28.65 -13.37
CA HIS A 236 -20.29 -28.05 -12.27
C HIS A 236 -19.29 -27.32 -11.38
N THR A 237 -19.35 -26.00 -11.37
CA THR A 237 -18.47 -25.16 -10.54
C THR A 237 -19.30 -24.20 -9.71
N ARG A 238 -18.73 -23.78 -8.59
CA ARG A 238 -19.29 -22.74 -7.73
C ARG A 238 -18.25 -21.65 -7.53
N ALA A 239 -18.70 -20.40 -7.52
CA ALA A 239 -17.87 -19.26 -7.20
C ALA A 239 -18.67 -18.24 -6.37
N PRO A 240 -18.04 -17.43 -5.52
CA PRO A 240 -18.72 -16.31 -4.91
C PRO A 240 -19.27 -15.36 -5.97
N GLN A 241 -20.45 -14.80 -5.72
CA GLN A 241 -20.94 -13.67 -6.49
C GLN A 241 -19.96 -12.51 -6.36
N ARG A 242 -19.44 -12.03 -7.49
CA ARG A 242 -18.50 -10.91 -7.52
C ARG A 242 -19.23 -9.57 -7.39
N PRO A 243 -18.62 -8.57 -6.73
CA PRO A 243 -19.15 -7.22 -6.73
C PRO A 243 -19.34 -6.69 -8.17
N ALA A 244 -20.27 -5.76 -8.34
CA ALA A 244 -20.38 -5.04 -9.60
C ALA A 244 -19.07 -4.30 -9.88
N LYS A 245 -18.70 -4.24 -11.17
CA LYS A 245 -17.51 -3.49 -11.59
C LYS A 245 -17.69 -2.00 -11.29
N PRO A 246 -16.60 -1.29 -10.98
CA PRO A 246 -16.63 0.16 -10.85
C PRO A 246 -17.15 0.80 -12.15
N PRO A 247 -17.80 1.97 -12.08
CA PRO A 247 -18.25 2.68 -13.27
C PRO A 247 -17.08 2.89 -14.25
N PRO A 248 -17.27 2.63 -15.56
CA PRO A 248 -16.27 2.95 -16.57
C PRO A 248 -15.82 4.42 -16.47
N GLY A 249 -14.52 4.67 -16.61
CA GLY A 249 -13.92 5.99 -16.47
C GLY A 249 -13.73 6.49 -15.03
N SER A 250 -14.07 5.69 -14.01
CA SER A 250 -13.80 6.05 -12.61
C SER A 250 -12.38 5.69 -12.17
N VAL A 251 -11.82 6.48 -11.24
CA VAL A 251 -10.52 6.17 -10.62
C VAL A 251 -10.72 5.18 -9.49
N VAL A 252 -10.13 3.99 -9.60
CA VAL A 252 -10.30 2.88 -8.64
C VAL A 252 -9.15 2.79 -7.64
N TYR A 253 -7.99 3.33 -8.00
CA TYR A 253 -6.82 3.40 -7.13
C TYR A 253 -6.03 4.68 -7.40
N SER A 254 -5.40 5.23 -6.36
CA SER A 254 -4.66 6.47 -6.45
C SER A 254 -3.61 6.57 -5.33
N ARG A 255 -2.35 6.87 -5.67
CA ARG A 255 -1.27 7.08 -4.70
C ARG A 255 -0.20 8.03 -5.25
N TYR A 256 0.17 9.02 -4.45
CA TYR A 256 1.35 9.85 -4.71
C TYR A 256 2.63 9.07 -4.40
N ILE A 257 3.63 9.19 -5.29
CA ILE A 257 4.91 8.50 -5.20
C ILE A 257 6.00 9.53 -4.92
N PRO A 258 6.41 9.72 -3.65
CA PRO A 258 7.34 10.79 -3.26
C PRO A 258 8.68 10.73 -3.99
N ALA A 259 9.18 9.53 -4.26
CA ALA A 259 10.43 9.34 -4.98
C ALA A 259 10.37 9.87 -6.42
N LEU A 260 9.19 9.96 -7.03
CA LEU A 260 9.00 10.45 -8.41
C LEU A 260 8.44 11.88 -8.47
N ASP A 261 7.94 12.42 -7.34
CA ASP A 261 7.06 13.60 -7.31
C ASP A 261 5.92 13.51 -8.32
N GLU A 262 5.33 12.32 -8.45
CA GLU A 262 4.25 12.06 -9.40
C GLU A 262 3.12 11.25 -8.78
N HIS A 263 1.92 11.45 -9.32
CA HIS A 263 0.72 10.76 -8.89
C HIS A 263 0.43 9.56 -9.76
N PHE A 264 0.39 8.37 -9.16
CA PHE A 264 -0.03 7.14 -9.83
C PHE A 264 -1.52 6.89 -9.59
N SER A 265 -2.26 6.54 -10.65
CA SER A 265 -3.65 6.10 -10.50
C SER A 265 -4.03 4.98 -11.47
N LEU A 266 -5.07 4.23 -11.10
CA LEU A 266 -5.74 3.25 -11.95
C LEU A 266 -7.13 3.75 -12.30
N LEU A 267 -7.42 3.81 -13.59
CA LEU A 267 -8.71 4.19 -14.16
C LEU A 267 -9.44 2.93 -14.66
N ALA A 268 -10.69 2.71 -14.26
CA ALA A 268 -11.53 1.69 -14.87
C ALA A 268 -11.70 1.99 -16.35
N LEU A 269 -11.23 1.08 -17.22
CA LEU A 269 -11.27 1.29 -18.66
C LEU A 269 -12.73 1.35 -19.13
N ASP A 270 -13.04 2.35 -19.95
CA ASP A 270 -14.32 2.43 -20.67
C ASP A 270 -14.16 1.98 -22.12
N TRP A 271 -14.78 0.84 -22.47
CA TRP A 271 -14.75 0.29 -23.83
C TRP A 271 -15.60 1.11 -24.81
N ARG A 272 -16.48 1.98 -24.31
CA ARG A 272 -17.28 2.91 -25.13
C ARG A 272 -16.54 4.22 -25.41
N ASP A 273 -15.47 4.51 -24.66
CA ASP A 273 -14.63 5.67 -24.89
C ASP A 273 -13.62 5.39 -26.00
N ALA A 274 -13.78 6.09 -27.12
CA ALA A 274 -12.91 5.93 -28.29
C ALA A 274 -11.42 6.19 -27.97
N SER A 275 -11.10 7.07 -27.02
CA SER A 275 -9.72 7.37 -26.63
C SER A 275 -9.07 6.19 -25.88
N HIS A 276 -9.81 5.52 -25.00
CA HIS A 276 -9.34 4.33 -24.29
C HIS A 276 -9.11 3.17 -25.25
N VAL A 277 -10.06 2.93 -26.15
CA VAL A 277 -9.96 1.89 -27.17
C VAL A 277 -8.77 2.16 -28.11
N ALA A 278 -8.58 3.42 -28.53
CA ALA A 278 -7.44 3.80 -29.38
C ALA A 278 -6.09 3.58 -28.69
N LEU A 279 -5.98 3.86 -27.39
CA LEU A 279 -4.76 3.57 -26.61
C LEU A 279 -4.48 2.07 -26.56
N PHE A 280 -5.47 1.27 -26.17
CA PHE A 280 -5.34 -0.19 -26.14
C PHE A 280 -4.97 -0.73 -27.53
N HIS A 281 -5.62 -0.25 -28.58
CA HIS A 281 -5.34 -0.69 -29.95
C HIS A 281 -3.93 -0.34 -30.41
N THR A 282 -3.47 0.87 -30.12
CA THR A 282 -2.11 1.29 -30.45
C THR A 282 -1.09 0.43 -29.70
N TRP A 283 -1.32 0.18 -28.40
CA TRP A 283 -0.39 -0.57 -27.57
C TRP A 283 -0.35 -2.05 -27.92
N GLN A 284 -1.49 -2.70 -28.18
CA GLN A 284 -1.50 -4.12 -28.56
C GLN A 284 -0.82 -4.38 -29.92
N ASN A 285 -0.83 -3.39 -30.81
CA ASN A 285 -0.13 -3.45 -32.09
C ASN A 285 1.35 -2.99 -32.02
N ASP A 286 1.84 -2.52 -30.87
CA ASP A 286 3.28 -2.30 -30.66
C ASP A 286 3.99 -3.67 -30.68
N PRO A 287 5.02 -3.88 -31.54
CA PRO A 287 5.68 -5.18 -31.67
C PRO A 287 6.25 -5.76 -30.37
N ARG A 288 6.68 -4.90 -29.43
CA ARG A 288 7.20 -5.32 -28.12
C ARG A 288 6.07 -5.85 -27.24
N VAL A 289 4.90 -5.22 -27.26
CA VAL A 289 3.72 -5.66 -26.51
C VAL A 289 3.16 -6.94 -27.14
N ALA A 290 3.00 -6.93 -28.47
CA ALA A 290 2.52 -8.06 -29.25
C ALA A 290 3.32 -9.35 -29.03
N ALA A 291 4.64 -9.25 -28.84
CA ALA A 291 5.50 -10.40 -28.54
C ALA A 291 5.09 -11.16 -27.25
N GLY A 292 4.54 -10.44 -26.26
CA GLY A 292 4.08 -11.02 -24.99
C GLY A 292 2.59 -11.31 -24.96
N TRP A 293 1.76 -10.37 -25.40
CA TRP A 293 0.30 -10.42 -25.29
C TRP A 293 -0.37 -11.14 -26.45
N LYS A 294 0.20 -11.07 -27.66
CA LYS A 294 -0.30 -11.73 -28.89
C LYS A 294 -1.74 -11.35 -29.28
N GLU A 295 -2.21 -10.18 -28.85
CA GLU A 295 -3.54 -9.63 -29.15
C GLU A 295 -3.47 -8.55 -30.24
N THR A 296 -2.66 -8.72 -31.29
CA THR A 296 -2.66 -7.78 -32.43
C THR A 296 -3.95 -7.88 -33.21
N GLY A 297 -4.46 -6.77 -33.73
CA GLY A 297 -5.73 -6.78 -34.43
C GLY A 297 -6.23 -5.41 -34.89
N THR A 298 -7.39 -5.44 -35.53
CA THR A 298 -8.15 -4.26 -35.96
C THR A 298 -8.77 -3.53 -34.76
N LEU A 299 -9.18 -2.27 -34.96
CA LEU A 299 -9.83 -1.47 -33.92
C LEU A 299 -11.15 -2.11 -33.48
N GLU A 300 -11.90 -2.68 -34.41
CA GLU A 300 -13.18 -3.36 -34.16
C GLU A 300 -12.98 -4.61 -33.30
N GLN A 301 -11.95 -5.43 -33.61
CA GLN A 301 -11.61 -6.61 -32.81
C GLN A 301 -11.24 -6.25 -31.38
N HIS A 302 -10.47 -5.16 -31.20
CA HIS A 302 -10.09 -4.68 -29.87
C HIS A 302 -11.26 -4.06 -29.10
N THR A 303 -12.16 -3.34 -29.78
CA THR A 303 -13.39 -2.82 -29.17
C THR A 303 -14.24 -3.97 -28.62
N GLU A 304 -14.43 -5.00 -29.43
CA GLU A 304 -15.19 -6.18 -29.04
C GLU A 304 -14.48 -6.99 -27.95
N TYR A 305 -13.15 -7.08 -27.98
CA TYR A 305 -12.36 -7.66 -26.88
C TYR A 305 -12.63 -6.95 -25.56
N LEU A 306 -12.49 -5.62 -25.52
CA LEU A 306 -12.71 -4.83 -24.30
C LEU A 306 -14.17 -4.88 -23.83
N ARG A 307 -15.14 -4.96 -24.75
CA ARG A 307 -16.55 -5.17 -24.40
C ARG A 307 -16.75 -6.52 -23.69
N ARG A 308 -16.20 -7.61 -24.22
CA ARG A 308 -16.28 -8.93 -23.55
C ARG A 308 -15.62 -8.89 -22.18
N GLN A 309 -14.44 -8.29 -22.05
CA GLN A 309 -13.79 -8.11 -20.75
C GLN A 309 -14.61 -7.24 -19.80
N HIS A 310 -15.37 -6.26 -20.30
CA HIS A 310 -16.28 -5.46 -19.48
C HIS A 310 -17.50 -6.26 -19.01
N ASP A 311 -18.06 -7.11 -19.86
CA ASP A 311 -19.25 -7.91 -19.52
C ASP A 311 -18.92 -9.11 -18.62
N ASP A 312 -17.66 -9.58 -18.63
CA ASP A 312 -17.25 -10.76 -17.88
C ASP A 312 -16.87 -10.46 -16.40
N PRO A 313 -17.64 -10.91 -15.39
CA PRO A 313 -17.41 -10.56 -13.98
C PRO A 313 -16.04 -10.98 -13.42
N HIS A 314 -15.34 -11.93 -14.06
CA HIS A 314 -14.07 -12.43 -13.51
C HIS A 314 -12.93 -11.40 -13.58
N THR A 315 -13.00 -10.42 -14.49
CA THR A 315 -11.90 -9.50 -14.83
C THR A 315 -12.28 -8.03 -14.71
N LEU A 316 -11.30 -7.20 -14.37
CA LEU A 316 -11.38 -5.74 -14.37
C LEU A 316 -10.23 -5.17 -15.20
N CYS A 317 -10.57 -4.54 -16.32
CA CYS A 317 -9.62 -3.81 -17.15
C CYS A 317 -9.39 -2.40 -16.60
N VAL A 318 -8.13 -2.03 -16.38
CA VAL A 318 -7.75 -0.68 -15.92
C VAL A 318 -6.59 -0.10 -16.71
N LEU A 319 -6.58 1.22 -16.84
CA LEU A 319 -5.47 2.00 -17.37
C LEU A 319 -4.65 2.58 -16.21
N GLY A 320 -3.34 2.35 -16.23
CA GLY A 320 -2.40 3.01 -15.33
C GLY A 320 -2.04 4.40 -15.84
N ARG A 321 -2.04 5.38 -14.94
CA ARG A 321 -1.76 6.78 -15.26
C ARG A 321 -0.73 7.39 -14.33
N TRP A 322 0.12 8.25 -14.88
CA TRP A 322 1.02 9.15 -14.15
C TRP A 322 0.56 10.59 -14.39
N ASN A 323 0.18 11.32 -13.34
CA ASN A 323 -0.39 12.67 -13.45
C ASN A 323 -1.44 12.74 -14.58
N ASP A 324 -2.42 11.84 -14.51
CA ASP A 324 -3.49 11.62 -15.51
C ASP A 324 -3.06 11.17 -16.91
N THR A 325 -1.76 11.04 -17.21
CA THR A 325 -1.27 10.53 -18.49
C THR A 325 -1.27 8.99 -18.51
N PRO A 326 -2.08 8.33 -19.37
CA PRO A 326 -2.12 6.87 -19.45
C PRO A 326 -0.84 6.30 -20.06
N PHE A 327 -0.32 5.22 -19.45
CA PHE A 327 0.93 4.60 -19.90
C PHE A 327 0.88 3.07 -19.99
N ALA A 328 -0.03 2.44 -19.25
CA ALA A 328 -0.11 0.99 -19.11
C ALA A 328 -1.56 0.51 -19.09
N TYR A 329 -1.75 -0.75 -19.45
CA TYR A 329 -3.00 -1.47 -19.37
C TYR A 329 -2.83 -2.70 -18.47
N PHE A 330 -3.85 -2.98 -17.67
CA PHE A 330 -3.88 -4.11 -16.75
C PHE A 330 -5.21 -4.84 -16.82
N GLU A 331 -5.14 -6.15 -16.63
CA GLU A 331 -6.29 -7.01 -16.38
C GLU A 331 -6.16 -7.57 -14.98
N ILE A 332 -7.12 -7.29 -14.11
CA ILE A 332 -7.12 -7.74 -12.73
C ILE A 332 -8.24 -8.75 -12.57
N TYR A 333 -7.89 -9.99 -12.28
CA TYR A 333 -8.83 -11.11 -12.35
C TYR A 333 -9.01 -11.84 -11.02
N TRP A 334 -10.12 -12.56 -10.88
CA TRP A 334 -10.33 -13.53 -9.81
C TRP A 334 -9.67 -14.86 -10.17
N ALA A 335 -8.62 -15.23 -9.45
CA ALA A 335 -7.74 -16.33 -9.83
C ALA A 335 -8.47 -17.69 -9.90
N ALA A 336 -9.44 -17.92 -9.01
CA ALA A 336 -10.25 -19.15 -9.00
C ALA A 336 -11.15 -19.31 -10.25
N GLU A 337 -11.43 -18.22 -10.97
CA GLU A 337 -12.21 -18.21 -12.20
C GLU A 337 -11.35 -18.08 -13.47
N ASP A 338 -10.04 -17.88 -13.30
CA ASP A 338 -9.08 -17.79 -14.40
C ASP A 338 -8.38 -19.13 -14.65
N ALA A 339 -7.76 -19.29 -15.83
CA ALA A 339 -7.01 -20.48 -16.19
C ALA A 339 -5.94 -20.85 -15.14
N VAL A 340 -5.31 -19.86 -14.50
CA VAL A 340 -4.31 -20.12 -13.44
C VAL A 340 -4.91 -20.86 -12.24
N GLY A 341 -6.19 -20.65 -11.92
CA GLY A 341 -6.86 -21.26 -10.78
C GLY A 341 -6.92 -22.78 -10.86
N ALA A 342 -6.83 -23.36 -12.06
CA ALA A 342 -6.76 -24.81 -12.26
C ALA A 342 -5.40 -25.42 -11.89
N HIS A 343 -4.36 -24.59 -11.68
CA HIS A 343 -2.98 -25.04 -11.47
C HIS A 343 -2.48 -24.92 -10.02
N TYR A 344 -3.32 -24.44 -9.10
CA TYR A 344 -3.04 -24.42 -7.66
C TYR A 344 -4.34 -24.44 -6.85
N ASP A 345 -4.24 -24.57 -5.52
CA ASP A 345 -5.41 -24.48 -4.64
C ASP A 345 -5.83 -23.01 -4.47
N ALA A 346 -6.53 -22.50 -5.48
CA ALA A 346 -6.90 -21.10 -5.56
C ALA A 346 -7.89 -20.70 -4.47
N GLY A 347 -7.52 -19.70 -3.67
CA GLY A 347 -8.46 -19.08 -2.74
C GLY A 347 -9.62 -18.45 -3.50
N LEU A 348 -10.84 -18.55 -2.95
CA LEU A 348 -12.05 -18.00 -3.60
C LEU A 348 -12.00 -16.50 -3.87
N TYR A 349 -11.11 -15.77 -3.21
CA TYR A 349 -10.90 -14.34 -3.38
C TYR A 349 -9.47 -13.99 -3.79
N ASP A 350 -8.66 -14.98 -4.16
CA ASP A 350 -7.33 -14.69 -4.71
C ASP A 350 -7.49 -13.87 -5.99
N ARG A 351 -6.64 -12.85 -6.13
CA ARG A 351 -6.62 -11.98 -7.30
C ARG A 351 -5.38 -12.27 -8.13
N GLY A 352 -5.42 -12.02 -9.42
CA GLY A 352 -4.22 -11.98 -10.24
C GLY A 352 -4.18 -10.75 -11.11
N ARG A 353 -3.07 -10.56 -11.81
CA ARG A 353 -2.91 -9.42 -12.73
C ARG A 353 -2.12 -9.78 -13.98
N HIS A 354 -2.54 -9.23 -15.11
CA HIS A 354 -1.71 -9.07 -16.30
C HIS A 354 -1.37 -7.60 -16.48
N SER A 355 -0.23 -7.32 -17.11
CA SER A 355 0.23 -5.95 -17.34
C SER A 355 0.95 -5.81 -18.68
N LEU A 356 0.75 -4.66 -19.32
CA LEU A 356 1.59 -4.14 -20.39
C LEU A 356 1.87 -2.66 -20.17
N VAL A 357 3.08 -2.24 -20.54
CA VAL A 357 3.46 -0.82 -20.60
C VAL A 357 3.50 -0.41 -22.07
N GLY A 358 2.46 0.28 -22.49
CA GLY A 358 2.28 0.74 -23.86
C GLY A 358 3.17 1.93 -24.18
N ASP A 359 3.16 2.96 -23.34
CA ASP A 359 3.93 4.18 -23.56
C ASP A 359 5.42 3.99 -23.19
N ALA A 360 6.29 4.16 -24.18
CA ALA A 360 7.72 4.00 -24.02
C ALA A 360 8.37 4.98 -23.04
N ARG A 361 7.80 6.17 -22.86
CA ARG A 361 8.31 7.22 -21.95
C ARG A 361 8.27 6.81 -20.48
N PHE A 362 7.40 5.87 -20.14
CA PHE A 362 7.19 5.38 -18.78
C PHE A 362 7.77 3.99 -18.54
N ARG A 363 8.66 3.52 -19.42
CA ARG A 363 9.43 2.28 -19.24
C ARG A 363 10.67 2.55 -18.37
N GLY A 364 11.24 1.50 -17.81
CA GLY A 364 12.48 1.56 -17.00
C GLY A 364 12.24 1.26 -15.53
N GLU A 365 13.33 0.88 -14.84
CA GLU A 365 13.24 0.34 -13.48
C GLU A 365 12.60 1.35 -12.51
N TYR A 366 13.00 2.61 -12.59
CA TYR A 366 12.51 3.70 -11.74
C TYR A 366 10.99 3.96 -11.88
N ARG A 367 10.40 3.69 -13.06
CA ARG A 367 8.96 3.76 -13.27
C ARG A 367 8.25 2.51 -12.74
N VAL A 368 8.79 1.34 -13.06
CA VAL A 368 8.23 0.04 -12.63
C VAL A 368 8.12 -0.03 -11.11
N VAL A 369 9.16 0.42 -10.42
CA VAL A 369 9.18 0.38 -8.96
C VAL A 369 8.12 1.26 -8.29
N GLY A 370 7.65 2.31 -8.98
CA GLY A 370 6.58 3.17 -8.51
C GLY A 370 5.18 2.55 -8.64
N TRP A 371 4.87 1.91 -9.78
CA TRP A 371 3.52 1.41 -10.05
C TRP A 371 3.30 -0.06 -9.68
N TRP A 372 4.31 -0.92 -9.75
CA TRP A 372 4.16 -2.37 -9.52
C TRP A 372 3.55 -2.72 -8.15
N PRO A 373 4.06 -2.20 -7.01
CA PRO A 373 3.45 -2.46 -5.72
C PRO A 373 2.05 -1.84 -5.60
N CYS A 374 1.75 -0.76 -6.34
CA CYS A 374 0.46 -0.10 -6.29
C CYS A 374 -0.67 -0.98 -6.87
N VAL A 375 -0.40 -1.72 -7.94
CA VAL A 375 -1.40 -2.66 -8.51
C VAL A 375 -1.66 -3.83 -7.57
N ILE A 376 -0.62 -4.39 -6.96
CA ILE A 376 -0.76 -5.46 -5.95
C ILE A 376 -1.51 -4.94 -4.72
N HIS A 377 -1.20 -3.72 -4.30
CA HIS A 377 -1.88 -3.05 -3.20
C HIS A 377 -3.37 -2.86 -3.50
N PHE A 378 -3.72 -2.39 -4.70
CA PHE A 378 -5.10 -2.27 -5.12
C PHE A 378 -5.84 -3.60 -5.02
N CYS A 379 -5.28 -4.72 -5.51
CA CYS A 379 -5.91 -6.03 -5.38
C CYS A 379 -6.28 -6.40 -3.92
N PHE A 380 -5.45 -6.01 -2.95
CA PHE A 380 -5.73 -6.26 -1.54
C PHE A 380 -6.72 -5.28 -0.90
N LEU A 381 -6.85 -4.06 -1.42
CA LEU A 381 -7.78 -3.06 -0.89
C LEU A 381 -9.16 -3.13 -1.53
N ASP A 382 -9.25 -3.55 -2.79
CA ASP A 382 -10.49 -3.67 -3.57
C ASP A 382 -11.48 -4.65 -2.90
N ASP A 383 -10.97 -5.79 -2.40
CA ASP A 383 -11.72 -6.72 -1.57
C ASP A 383 -10.87 -7.20 -0.38
N ALA A 384 -11.32 -6.89 0.84
CA ALA A 384 -10.63 -7.25 2.08
C ALA A 384 -10.47 -8.77 2.28
N ARG A 385 -11.29 -9.60 1.60
CA ARG A 385 -11.22 -11.07 1.65
C ARG A 385 -10.08 -11.62 0.78
N THR A 386 -9.45 -10.79 -0.05
CA THR A 386 -8.31 -11.19 -0.89
C THR A 386 -7.14 -11.66 -0.03
N GLY A 387 -6.89 -12.98 -0.05
CA GLY A 387 -5.85 -13.64 0.74
C GLY A 387 -4.49 -13.68 0.05
N ALA A 388 -4.46 -13.71 -1.28
CA ALA A 388 -3.24 -13.65 -2.07
C ALA A 388 -3.43 -12.94 -3.42
N VAL A 389 -2.32 -12.43 -3.95
CA VAL A 389 -2.19 -11.98 -5.33
C VAL A 389 -1.25 -12.92 -6.08
N VAL A 390 -1.69 -13.40 -7.23
CA VAL A 390 -0.94 -14.32 -8.10
C VAL A 390 -0.57 -13.69 -9.44
N GLY A 391 0.27 -14.38 -10.19
CA GLY A 391 0.51 -14.13 -11.60
C GLY A 391 1.18 -15.32 -12.27
N GLU A 392 1.13 -15.36 -13.58
CA GLU A 392 1.73 -16.44 -14.38
C GLU A 392 2.57 -15.92 -15.56
N PRO A 393 3.60 -15.10 -15.29
CA PRO A 393 4.53 -14.68 -16.32
C PRO A 393 5.29 -15.88 -16.92
N MET A 394 5.76 -15.70 -18.15
CA MET A 394 6.59 -16.69 -18.81
C MET A 394 7.84 -16.96 -17.96
N ALA A 395 8.15 -18.23 -17.70
CA ALA A 395 9.24 -18.63 -16.81
C ALA A 395 10.61 -18.09 -17.25
N ALA A 396 10.80 -17.87 -18.56
CA ALA A 396 12.01 -17.31 -19.13
C ALA A 396 12.13 -15.77 -19.00
N ASN A 397 11.07 -15.07 -18.55
CA ASN A 397 11.07 -13.60 -18.44
C ASN A 397 11.71 -13.15 -17.11
N ALA A 398 13.04 -13.14 -17.09
CA ALA A 398 13.83 -12.77 -15.91
C ALA A 398 13.52 -11.36 -15.38
N THR A 399 13.13 -10.41 -16.25
CA THR A 399 12.79 -9.05 -15.84
C THR A 399 11.52 -9.00 -15.00
N VAL A 400 10.46 -9.70 -15.43
CA VAL A 400 9.21 -9.76 -14.64
C VAL A 400 9.45 -10.52 -13.34
N MET A 401 10.21 -11.61 -13.37
CA MET A 401 10.63 -12.33 -12.17
C MET A 401 11.36 -11.45 -11.17
N LYS A 402 12.33 -10.64 -11.61
CA LYS A 402 13.03 -9.67 -10.76
C LYS A 402 12.04 -8.78 -10.01
N TYR A 403 11.07 -8.18 -10.71
CA TYR A 403 10.09 -7.30 -10.07
C TYR A 403 9.12 -8.04 -9.15
N ASP A 404 8.65 -9.22 -9.54
CA ASP A 404 7.80 -10.05 -8.69
C ASP A 404 8.49 -10.34 -7.34
N TYR A 405 9.76 -10.77 -7.36
CA TYR A 405 10.55 -10.97 -6.14
C TYR A 405 10.75 -9.67 -5.35
N MET A 406 11.02 -8.55 -6.03
CA MET A 406 11.18 -7.24 -5.38
C MET A 406 9.95 -6.83 -4.57
N PHE A 407 8.76 -7.11 -5.09
CA PHE A 407 7.48 -6.70 -4.49
C PHE A 407 6.79 -7.82 -3.69
N GLY A 408 7.53 -8.88 -3.37
CA GLY A 408 7.12 -9.91 -2.42
C GLY A 408 6.39 -11.12 -3.02
N LEU A 409 6.22 -11.18 -4.34
CA LEU A 409 5.77 -12.39 -5.02
C LEU A 409 6.92 -13.38 -5.13
N ASN A 410 6.65 -14.65 -4.86
CA ASN A 410 7.63 -15.73 -5.01
C ASN A 410 7.08 -16.78 -5.97
N VAL A 411 7.97 -17.42 -6.74
CA VAL A 411 7.61 -18.60 -7.54
C VAL A 411 7.18 -19.72 -6.60
N GLU A 412 5.93 -20.13 -6.73
CA GLU A 412 5.39 -21.28 -6.02
C GLU A 412 5.75 -22.58 -6.76
N ARG A 413 5.53 -22.59 -8.08
CA ARG A 413 5.88 -23.71 -8.97
C ARG A 413 5.86 -23.27 -10.44
N TYR A 414 6.38 -24.12 -11.32
CA TYR A 414 6.19 -23.96 -12.76
C TYR A 414 4.91 -24.67 -13.22
N ILE A 415 4.20 -24.06 -14.14
CA ILE A 415 2.96 -24.58 -14.73
C ILE A 415 3.03 -24.49 -16.25
N ASP A 416 2.36 -25.40 -16.93
CA ASP A 416 2.36 -25.47 -18.40
C ASP A 416 0.95 -25.15 -18.91
N PHE A 417 0.80 -23.99 -19.55
CA PHE A 417 -0.38 -23.66 -20.35
C PHE A 417 -0.16 -24.12 -21.79
N PRO A 418 -1.22 -24.35 -22.59
CA PRO A 418 -1.09 -24.73 -24.00
C PRO A 418 -0.20 -23.79 -24.83
N HIS A 419 -0.14 -22.51 -24.45
CA HIS A 419 0.56 -21.46 -25.18
C HIS A 419 1.86 -20.95 -24.51
N LYS A 420 2.18 -21.37 -23.27
CA LYS A 420 3.41 -20.96 -22.54
C LYS A 420 3.75 -21.87 -21.36
N ARG A 421 5.04 -22.01 -21.07
CA ARG A 421 5.53 -22.43 -19.74
C ARG A 421 5.63 -21.20 -18.83
N ALA A 422 4.88 -21.21 -17.74
CA ALA A 422 4.78 -20.09 -16.81
C ALA A 422 5.39 -20.43 -15.45
N ALA A 423 5.85 -19.39 -14.75
CA ALA A 423 6.14 -19.46 -13.32
C ALA A 423 4.91 -18.93 -12.58
N LEU A 424 4.22 -19.80 -11.82
CA LEU A 424 3.16 -19.36 -10.92
C LEU A 424 3.82 -18.62 -9.77
N VAL A 425 3.62 -17.30 -9.70
CA VAL A 425 4.08 -16.45 -8.61
C VAL A 425 2.93 -16.11 -7.67
N ARG A 426 3.20 -16.03 -6.38
CA ARG A 426 2.19 -15.74 -5.35
C ARG A 426 2.75 -14.84 -4.25
N CYS A 427 1.96 -13.87 -3.82
CA CYS A 427 2.20 -13.08 -2.60
C CYS A 427 0.97 -13.13 -1.72
N SER A 428 1.12 -13.56 -0.46
CA SER A 428 0.02 -13.50 0.51
C SER A 428 -0.18 -12.08 1.02
N ARG A 429 -1.40 -11.76 1.45
CA ARG A 429 -1.76 -10.51 2.09
C ARG A 429 -0.81 -10.16 3.24
N GLN A 430 -0.59 -11.13 4.13
CA GLN A 430 0.31 -10.97 5.29
C GLN A 430 1.72 -10.59 4.85
N ARG A 431 2.27 -11.26 3.83
CA ARG A 431 3.62 -10.98 3.32
C ARG A 431 3.68 -9.58 2.71
N PHE A 432 2.74 -9.23 1.84
CA PHE A 432 2.75 -7.93 1.16
C PHE A 432 2.74 -6.77 2.15
N PHE A 433 1.83 -6.79 3.14
CA PHE A 433 1.73 -5.70 4.12
C PHE A 433 2.84 -5.72 5.16
N HIS A 434 3.40 -6.88 5.51
CA HIS A 434 4.57 -6.94 6.38
C HIS A 434 5.81 -6.32 5.71
N LEU A 435 6.03 -6.63 4.43
CA LEU A 435 7.12 -6.04 3.66
C LEU A 435 6.84 -4.56 3.34
N SER A 436 5.58 -4.20 3.08
CA SER A 436 5.10 -2.92 2.52
C SER A 436 6.12 -2.31 1.54
N PRO A 437 6.32 -2.93 0.35
CA PRO A 437 7.41 -2.61 -0.57
C PRO A 437 7.09 -1.34 -1.39
N PHE A 438 6.80 -0.25 -0.67
CA PHE A 438 6.35 1.03 -1.18
C PHE A 438 7.47 2.08 -1.24
N ASN A 439 8.64 1.77 -0.66
CA ASN A 439 9.82 2.60 -0.68
C ASN A 439 10.82 2.08 -1.71
N VAL A 440 11.07 2.90 -2.71
CA VAL A 440 11.92 2.58 -3.86
C VAL A 440 12.99 3.64 -4.09
N GLY A 441 13.13 4.59 -3.15
CA GLY A 441 14.05 5.72 -3.25
C GLY A 441 15.45 5.53 -2.65
N SER A 442 15.76 4.42 -1.96
CA SER A 442 17.05 4.29 -1.26
C SER A 442 17.58 2.85 -1.22
N GLY A 443 18.30 2.43 -2.28
CA GLY A 443 19.25 1.32 -2.18
C GLY A 443 18.76 -0.09 -2.53
N GLY A 444 17.88 -0.24 -3.55
CA GLY A 444 17.67 -1.55 -4.19
C GLY A 444 17.14 -2.64 -3.24
N ARG A 445 15.99 -2.41 -2.61
CA ARG A 445 15.39 -3.40 -1.71
C ARG A 445 14.64 -4.48 -2.51
N VAL A 446 14.84 -5.74 -2.14
CA VAL A 446 14.10 -6.89 -2.68
C VAL A 446 13.31 -7.51 -1.55
N GLY A 447 11.98 -7.46 -1.63
CA GLY A 447 11.11 -8.05 -0.62
C GLY A 447 11.36 -7.51 0.79
N GLY A 448 11.52 -6.19 0.93
CA GLY A 448 11.77 -5.51 2.20
C GLY A 448 13.20 -5.62 2.75
N ILE A 449 14.07 -6.40 2.11
CA ILE A 449 15.49 -6.52 2.47
C ILE A 449 16.29 -5.57 1.60
N SER A 450 17.06 -4.68 2.23
CA SER A 450 18.09 -3.93 1.51
C SER A 450 19.14 -4.91 1.03
N LEU A 451 19.24 -5.12 -0.29
CA LEU A 451 20.29 -5.91 -0.89
C LEU A 451 21.35 -4.93 -1.42
N PRO A 452 22.37 -4.57 -0.62
CA PRO A 452 23.52 -3.85 -1.13
C PRO A 452 24.28 -4.82 -2.03
N PHE A 453 23.91 -4.89 -3.31
CA PHE A 453 24.80 -5.47 -4.30
C PHE A 453 25.88 -4.43 -4.58
N PRO A 454 27.16 -4.64 -4.22
CA PRO A 454 28.22 -3.81 -4.77
C PRO A 454 28.21 -4.02 -6.29
N SER A 455 28.08 -2.95 -7.06
CA SER A 455 28.31 -3.06 -8.50
C SER A 455 29.76 -3.52 -8.70
N LYS A 456 29.94 -4.66 -9.37
CA LYS A 456 31.17 -4.93 -10.12
C LYS A 456 30.97 -4.41 -11.53
N LEU A 457 30.78 -3.10 -11.65
CA LEU A 457 30.90 -2.34 -12.90
C LEU A 457 31.50 -0.99 -12.55
#